data_AF-H6Q684-F1
#
_entry.id   AF-H6Q684-F1
#
_cell.length_a   1.000
_cell.length_b   1.000
_cell.length_c   1.000
_cell.angle_alpha   90.00
_cell.angle_beta   90.00
_cell.angle_gamma   90.00
#
_symmetry.space_group_name_H-M   'P 1'
#
loop_
_entity.id
_entity.type
_entity.pdbx_description
1 polymer ?
#
loop_
_entity_poly.entity_id
_entity_poly.type
_entity_poly.pdbx_seq_one_letter_code
_entity_poly.pdbx_strand_id
1 'polypeptide(L)'
;MPVWFLSLARGESVEAIKKAYSIAVEHARKIGGRIETIQPKHIYGESADQFGYTLQIGRITVNLPPGAVLVVWGFYNADEYFDFVRFIQDGRVYEWFVEPIAYYPERVGVWIEEPLIFRNMLYIDVHTTSTEQRDRVYGWPLGYFVSPLQPPQEVKPPKMRRFGEKRGGRAGRKEGE
;
A
#
# COMPACT_ATOMS: atom_id res chain seq x y z
N MET A 1 19.65 5.10 0.13
CA MET A 1 20.77 4.49 0.89
C MET A 1 20.41 3.03 1.09
N PRO A 2 21.33 2.08 0.86
CA PRO A 2 21.08 0.67 1.18
C PRO A 2 20.80 0.57 2.68
N VAL A 3 19.66 -0.01 3.06
CA VAL A 3 19.32 -0.22 4.47
C VAL A 3 19.85 -1.60 4.84
N TRP A 4 20.91 -1.61 5.65
CA TRP A 4 21.52 -2.82 6.16
C TRP A 4 20.71 -3.38 7.33
N PHE A 5 20.66 -4.72 7.41
CA PHE A 5 19.91 -5.48 8.41
C PHE A 5 20.12 -5.00 9.84
N LEU A 6 19.02 -4.83 10.59
CA LEU A 6 19.07 -4.81 12.03
C LEU A 6 18.56 -6.16 12.56
N SER A 7 19.46 -6.91 13.19
CA SER A 7 19.11 -8.05 14.02
C SER A 7 18.45 -7.52 15.29
N LEU A 8 17.19 -7.11 15.19
CA LEU A 8 16.47 -6.59 16.34
C LEU A 8 16.31 -7.70 17.38
N ALA A 9 16.68 -7.40 18.63
CA ALA A 9 16.26 -8.22 19.76
C ALA A 9 14.73 -8.23 19.82
N ARG A 10 14.13 -9.29 20.38
CA ARG A 10 12.67 -9.44 20.49
C ARG A 10 11.96 -8.17 21.02
N GLY A 11 12.56 -7.49 21.99
CA GLY A 11 12.03 -6.24 22.54
C GLY A 11 12.03 -5.07 21.53
N GLU A 12 13.09 -4.94 20.75
CA GLU A 12 13.21 -3.88 19.73
C GLU A 12 12.25 -4.13 18.56
N SER A 13 12.05 -5.40 18.16
CA SER A 13 11.03 -5.76 17.17
C SER A 13 9.63 -5.37 17.64
N VAL A 14 9.31 -5.57 18.92
CA VAL A 14 8.00 -5.18 19.48
C VAL A 14 7.80 -3.67 19.42
N GLU A 15 8.83 -2.87 19.72
CA GLU A 15 8.74 -1.41 19.64
C GLU A 15 8.60 -0.92 18.18
N ALA A 16 9.31 -1.53 17.22
CA ALA A 16 9.13 -1.25 15.80
C ALA A 16 7.67 -1.52 15.34
N ILE A 17 7.10 -2.66 15.75
CA ILE A 17 5.70 -3.02 15.45
C ILE A 17 4.73 -2.00 16.07
N LYS A 18 4.91 -1.65 17.34
CA LYS A 18 4.05 -0.67 18.04
C LYS A 18 4.11 0.71 17.38
N LYS A 19 5.31 1.15 16.99
CA LYS A 19 5.51 2.41 16.27
C LYS A 19 4.77 2.42 14.94
N ALA A 20 4.93 1.36 14.15
CA ALA A 20 4.22 1.21 12.88
C ALA A 20 2.69 1.19 13.04
N TYR A 21 2.19 0.50 14.08
CA TYR A 21 0.77 0.49 14.40
C TYR A 21 0.27 1.89 14.77
N SER A 22 1.05 2.64 15.56
CA SER A 22 0.69 4.01 15.97
C SER A 22 0.59 4.96 14.76
N ILE A 23 1.51 4.84 13.81
CA ILE A 23 1.48 5.57 12.53
C ILE A 23 0.24 5.17 11.71
N ALA A 24 -0.08 3.88 11.63
CA ALA A 24 -1.28 3.39 10.94
C ALA A 24 -2.57 3.93 11.58
N VAL A 25 -2.65 4.00 12.91
CA VAL A 25 -3.77 4.60 13.66
C VAL A 25 -3.91 6.09 13.35
N GLU A 26 -2.81 6.83 13.27
CA GLU A 26 -2.86 8.25 12.91
C GLU A 26 -3.43 8.44 11.51
N HIS A 27 -2.99 7.64 10.53
CA HIS A 27 -3.53 7.69 9.17
C HIS A 27 -5.00 7.28 9.11
N ALA A 28 -5.38 6.22 9.81
CA ALA A 28 -6.77 5.77 9.88
C ALA A 28 -7.69 6.86 10.44
N ARG A 29 -7.27 7.55 11.51
CA ARG A 29 -8.02 8.68 12.10
C ARG A 29 -8.22 9.83 11.12
N LYS A 30 -7.19 10.18 10.34
CA LYS A 30 -7.25 11.28 9.36
C LYS A 30 -8.23 11.03 8.22
N ILE A 31 -8.40 9.78 7.81
CA ILE A 31 -9.21 9.43 6.65
C ILE A 31 -10.55 8.75 7.01
N GLY A 32 -10.83 8.54 8.30
CA GLY A 32 -11.95 7.71 8.74
C GLY A 32 -11.84 6.27 8.23
N GLY A 33 -10.66 5.67 8.37
CA GLY A 33 -10.32 4.36 7.83
C GLY A 33 -10.30 3.23 8.86
N ARG A 34 -10.20 2.00 8.37
CA ARG A 34 -9.87 0.80 9.15
C ARG A 34 -8.43 0.39 8.93
N ILE A 35 -7.88 -0.33 9.90
CA ILE A 35 -6.52 -0.89 9.84
C ILE A 35 -6.66 -2.41 9.77
N GLU A 36 -5.95 -3.02 8.85
CA GLU A 36 -5.78 -4.47 8.76
C GLU A 36 -4.30 -4.80 8.54
N THR A 37 -3.90 -6.04 8.80
CA THR A 37 -2.55 -6.49 8.41
C THR A 37 -2.47 -6.55 6.88
N ILE A 38 -1.27 -6.37 6.33
CA ILE A 38 -1.06 -6.60 4.90
C ILE A 38 -1.42 -8.05 4.53
N GLN A 39 -2.14 -8.23 3.43
CA GLN A 39 -2.71 -9.48 2.95
C GLN A 39 -2.46 -9.58 1.43
N PRO A 40 -2.51 -10.79 0.83
CA PRO A 40 -2.30 -10.99 -0.61
C PRO A 40 -3.16 -10.07 -1.49
N LYS A 41 -4.43 -9.86 -1.13
CA LYS A 41 -5.36 -8.95 -1.82
C LYS A 41 -4.88 -7.50 -1.91
N HIS A 42 -4.03 -7.04 -0.97
CA HIS A 42 -3.50 -5.67 -0.98
C HIS A 42 -2.37 -5.49 -2.00
N ILE A 43 -1.71 -6.57 -2.41
CA ILE A 43 -0.60 -6.55 -3.37
C ILE A 43 -1.07 -7.01 -4.75
N TYR A 44 -1.84 -8.10 -4.80
CA TYR A 44 -2.24 -8.77 -6.05
C TYR A 44 -3.69 -8.52 -6.49
N GLY A 45 -4.52 -7.89 -5.65
CA GLY A 45 -5.94 -7.72 -5.94
C GLY A 45 -6.63 -9.05 -6.21
N GLU A 46 -7.28 -9.18 -7.37
CA GLU A 46 -8.01 -10.38 -7.79
C GLU A 46 -7.12 -11.63 -7.97
N SER A 47 -5.82 -11.45 -8.19
CA SER A 47 -4.87 -12.57 -8.32
C SER A 47 -4.38 -13.10 -6.97
N ALA A 48 -4.90 -12.59 -5.84
CA ALA A 48 -4.47 -12.97 -4.49
C ALA A 48 -4.45 -14.48 -4.25
N ASP A 49 -5.45 -15.21 -4.73
CA ASP A 49 -5.57 -16.66 -4.50
C ASP A 49 -4.50 -17.47 -5.26
N GLN A 50 -3.93 -16.91 -6.34
CA GLN A 50 -2.90 -17.57 -7.15
C GLN A 50 -1.52 -17.51 -6.49
N PHE A 51 -1.26 -16.44 -5.73
CA PHE A 51 0.05 -16.17 -5.13
C PHE A 51 0.07 -16.42 -3.62
N GLY A 52 -1.04 -16.19 -2.91
CA GLY A 52 -1.07 -16.25 -1.45
C GLY A 52 0.00 -15.33 -0.84
N TYR A 53 0.63 -15.79 0.24
CA TYR A 53 1.72 -15.08 0.93
C TYR A 53 3.09 -15.38 0.30
N THR A 54 3.19 -15.20 -1.02
CA THR A 54 4.46 -15.28 -1.77
C THR A 54 4.65 -14.03 -2.62
N LEU A 55 5.89 -13.75 -3.02
CA LEU A 55 6.21 -12.67 -3.94
C LEU A 55 6.58 -13.20 -5.31
N GLN A 56 5.88 -12.74 -6.36
CA GLN A 56 6.27 -12.99 -7.75
C GLN A 56 7.66 -12.42 -8.02
N ILE A 57 8.52 -13.19 -8.69
CA ILE A 57 9.86 -12.72 -9.11
C ILE A 57 9.70 -11.66 -10.21
N GLY A 58 10.53 -10.62 -10.15
CA GLY A 58 10.46 -9.46 -11.03
C GLY A 58 9.67 -8.30 -10.43
N ARG A 59 9.06 -7.47 -11.29
CA ARG A 59 8.36 -6.26 -10.87
C ARG A 59 6.87 -6.51 -10.65
N ILE A 60 6.41 -6.27 -9.44
CA ILE A 60 5.00 -6.25 -9.05
C ILE A 60 4.53 -4.78 -9.01
N THR A 61 3.40 -4.48 -9.65
CA THR A 61 2.76 -3.16 -9.56
C THR A 61 1.62 -3.21 -8.55
N VAL A 62 1.70 -2.41 -7.50
CA VAL A 62 0.69 -2.35 -6.44
C VAL A 62 -0.08 -1.04 -6.56
N ASN A 63 -1.38 -1.16 -6.83
CA ASN A 63 -2.29 -0.02 -6.92
C ASN A 63 -3.14 0.07 -5.66
N LEU A 64 -2.81 1.01 -4.78
CA LEU A 64 -3.55 1.27 -3.56
C LEU A 64 -4.81 2.09 -3.89
N PRO A 65 -5.97 1.75 -3.31
CA PRO A 65 -7.18 2.57 -3.45
C PRO A 65 -6.94 4.03 -3.03
N PRO A 66 -7.65 5.00 -3.60
CA PRO A 66 -7.52 6.40 -3.21
C PRO A 66 -7.69 6.61 -1.70
N GLY A 67 -6.74 7.29 -1.07
CA GLY A 67 -6.71 7.52 0.38
C GLY A 67 -6.18 6.36 1.21
N ALA A 68 -5.98 5.17 0.63
CA ALA A 68 -5.36 4.05 1.32
C ALA A 68 -3.87 4.31 1.57
N VAL A 69 -3.35 3.70 2.64
CA VAL A 69 -1.94 3.81 3.05
C VAL A 69 -1.42 2.43 3.39
N LEU A 70 -0.24 2.10 2.88
CA LEU A 70 0.48 0.90 3.27
C LEU A 70 1.68 1.31 4.15
N VAL A 71 1.75 0.74 5.36
CA VAL A 71 2.82 0.99 6.34
C VAL A 71 3.61 -0.31 6.52
N VAL A 72 4.80 -0.40 5.95
CA VAL A 72 5.66 -1.60 6.00
C VAL A 72 6.74 -1.39 7.07
N TRP A 73 6.84 -2.32 8.01
CA TRP A 73 7.79 -2.25 9.13
C TRP A 73 8.80 -3.39 9.15
N GLY A 74 8.60 -4.39 8.29
CA GLY A 74 9.54 -5.48 8.17
C GLY A 74 9.24 -6.38 7.01
N PHE A 75 9.97 -7.48 6.93
CA PHE A 75 9.89 -8.43 5.84
C PHE A 75 10.19 -9.83 6.35
N TYR A 76 9.32 -10.79 6.10
CA TYR A 76 9.54 -12.19 6.38
C TYR A 76 10.20 -12.86 5.18
N ASN A 77 11.29 -13.60 5.39
CA ASN A 77 11.91 -14.41 4.35
C ASN A 77 11.99 -15.87 4.80
N ALA A 78 11.49 -16.80 4.00
CA ALA A 78 11.60 -18.25 4.15
C ALA A 78 12.13 -18.94 2.88
N ASP A 79 12.80 -18.20 2.01
CA ASP A 79 13.36 -18.68 0.76
C ASP A 79 14.87 -18.49 0.72
N GLU A 80 15.60 -19.58 0.50
CA GLU A 80 17.07 -19.58 0.53
C GLU A 80 17.71 -18.89 -0.68
N TYR A 81 16.96 -18.69 -1.76
CA TYR A 81 17.44 -18.01 -2.97
C TYR A 81 16.92 -16.59 -3.12
N PHE A 82 16.17 -16.09 -2.14
CA PHE A 82 15.70 -14.72 -2.16
C PHE A 82 16.83 -13.79 -1.70
N ASP A 83 17.20 -12.85 -2.56
CA ASP A 83 18.41 -12.03 -2.41
C ASP A 83 18.07 -10.63 -1.87
N PHE A 84 17.30 -9.86 -2.64
CA PHE A 84 16.84 -8.55 -2.21
C PHE A 84 15.45 -8.21 -2.76
N VAL A 85 14.77 -7.31 -2.06
CA VAL A 85 13.52 -6.68 -2.46
C VAL A 85 13.68 -5.17 -2.50
N ARG A 86 13.09 -4.51 -3.50
CA ARG A 86 13.04 -3.05 -3.57
C ARG A 86 11.61 -2.56 -3.57
N PHE A 87 11.33 -1.59 -2.73
CA PHE A 87 10.09 -0.82 -2.79
C PHE A 87 10.37 0.51 -3.48
N ILE A 88 9.59 0.82 -4.52
CA ILE A 88 9.80 2.00 -5.35
C ILE A 88 8.52 2.82 -5.39
N GLN A 89 8.60 4.09 -5.01
CA GLN A 89 7.49 5.04 -5.10
C GLN A 89 8.02 6.46 -5.33
N ASP A 90 7.43 7.19 -6.27
CA ASP A 90 7.69 8.62 -6.52
C ASP A 90 9.19 8.96 -6.65
N GLY A 91 9.93 8.10 -7.37
CA GLY A 91 11.38 8.23 -7.58
C GLY A 91 12.26 7.83 -6.38
N ARG A 92 11.66 7.45 -5.24
CA ARG A 92 12.38 6.89 -4.09
C ARG A 92 12.50 5.38 -4.22
N VAL A 93 13.67 4.86 -3.85
CA VAL A 93 13.98 3.42 -3.84
C VAL A 93 14.43 3.03 -2.44
N TYR A 94 13.72 2.07 -1.85
CA TYR A 94 14.07 1.44 -0.58
C TYR A 94 14.47 -0.01 -0.87
N GLU A 95 15.77 -0.29 -0.77
CA GLU A 95 16.32 -1.62 -1.03
C GLU A 95 16.60 -2.34 0.28
N TRP A 96 16.03 -3.53 0.41
CA TRP A 96 16.23 -4.45 1.53
C TRP A 96 16.85 -5.72 1.00
N PHE A 97 18.09 -5.97 1.40
CA PHE A 97 18.65 -7.31 1.32
C PHE A 97 17.84 -8.21 2.26
N VAL A 98 17.52 -9.43 1.85
CA VAL A 98 16.75 -10.41 2.61
C VAL A 98 17.57 -11.69 2.64
N GLU A 99 18.65 -11.70 3.43
CA GLU A 99 19.58 -12.84 3.45
C GLU A 99 18.87 -14.17 3.78
N PRO A 100 19.31 -15.29 3.19
CA PRO A 100 18.72 -16.61 3.39
C PRO A 100 18.66 -17.01 4.87
N ILE A 101 17.56 -17.66 5.29
CA ILE A 101 17.43 -18.32 6.62
C ILE A 101 18.66 -19.21 6.91
N ALA A 102 19.27 -19.82 5.88
CA ALA A 102 20.42 -20.71 6.00
C ALA A 102 21.66 -20.07 6.67
N TYR A 103 21.86 -18.75 6.54
CA TYR A 103 23.01 -18.07 7.13
C TYR A 103 22.73 -17.51 8.53
N TYR A 104 21.45 -17.33 8.90
CA TYR A 104 21.01 -16.80 10.19
C TYR A 104 19.71 -17.47 10.64
N PRO A 105 19.76 -18.71 11.18
CA PRO A 105 18.58 -19.48 11.56
C PRO A 105 17.71 -18.78 12.64
N GLU A 106 18.29 -17.82 13.37
CA GLU A 106 17.62 -16.99 14.38
C GLU A 106 16.81 -15.82 13.78
N ARG A 107 17.04 -15.46 12.51
CA ARG A 107 16.54 -14.21 11.88
C ARG A 107 15.48 -14.51 10.85
N VAL A 108 14.23 -14.55 11.30
CA VAL A 108 13.06 -14.84 10.43
C VAL A 108 12.53 -13.60 9.69
N GLY A 109 13.26 -12.47 9.71
CA GLY A 109 12.84 -11.30 8.95
C GLY A 109 13.70 -10.03 9.13
N VAL A 110 13.53 -9.10 8.19
CA VAL A 110 14.15 -7.77 8.18
C VAL A 110 13.24 -6.80 8.92
N TRP A 111 13.85 -5.88 9.67
CA TRP A 111 13.14 -4.86 10.44
C TRP A 111 13.76 -3.49 10.16
N ILE A 112 12.92 -2.45 10.15
CA ILE A 112 13.36 -1.06 10.02
C ILE A 112 12.92 -0.26 11.24
N GLU A 113 13.79 0.62 11.75
CA GLU A 113 13.46 1.52 12.87
C GLU A 113 12.35 2.53 12.51
N GLU A 114 12.32 2.95 11.25
CA GLU A 114 11.32 3.85 10.68
C GLU A 114 10.49 3.13 9.62
N PRO A 115 9.20 2.85 9.88
CA PRO A 115 8.32 2.19 8.92
C PRO A 115 8.24 2.96 7.59
N LEU A 116 8.27 2.21 6.49
CA LEU A 116 8.05 2.76 5.16
C LEU A 116 6.57 3.02 4.95
N ILE A 117 6.23 4.21 4.46
CA ILE A 117 4.84 4.63 4.24
C ILE A 117 4.63 4.83 2.74
N PHE A 118 3.73 4.05 2.16
CA PHE A 118 3.39 4.08 0.75
C PHE A 118 1.94 4.54 0.51
N ARG A 119 1.72 5.19 -0.63
CA ARG A 119 0.44 5.76 -1.06
C ARG A 119 0.26 5.57 -2.57
N ASN A 120 -0.96 5.64 -3.07
CA ASN A 120 -1.25 5.60 -4.51
C ASN A 120 -0.68 4.34 -5.19
N MET A 121 0.45 4.45 -5.88
CA MET A 121 1.09 3.36 -6.60
C MET A 121 2.51 3.16 -6.08
N LEU A 122 2.88 1.90 -5.84
CA LEU A 122 4.25 1.49 -5.61
C LEU A 122 4.62 0.30 -6.48
N TYR A 123 5.90 0.14 -6.75
CA TYR A 123 6.46 -1.07 -7.33
C TYR A 123 7.23 -1.86 -6.28
N ILE A 124 7.13 -3.18 -6.36
CA ILE A 124 7.95 -4.11 -5.58
C ILE A 124 8.79 -4.90 -6.60
N ASP A 125 10.10 -4.68 -6.59
CA ASP A 125 11.03 -5.48 -7.40
C ASP A 125 11.61 -6.59 -6.53
N VAL A 126 11.47 -7.83 -6.99
CA VAL A 126 11.84 -9.05 -6.27
C VAL A 126 12.94 -9.74 -7.06
N HIS A 127 14.11 -9.89 -6.44
CA HIS A 127 15.28 -10.50 -7.08
C HIS A 127 15.68 -11.81 -6.39
N THR A 128 16.06 -12.81 -7.20
CA THR A 128 16.55 -14.10 -6.71
C THR A 128 17.92 -14.40 -7.31
N THR A 129 18.77 -15.09 -6.55
CA THR A 129 20.04 -15.65 -7.02
C THR A 129 19.88 -17.06 -7.61
N SER A 130 18.67 -17.64 -7.56
CA SER A 130 18.42 -18.98 -8.11
C SER A 130 18.64 -19.01 -9.62
N THR A 131 19.32 -20.06 -10.08
CA THR A 131 19.43 -20.39 -11.52
C THR A 131 18.27 -21.26 -12.00
N GLU A 132 17.38 -21.71 -11.10
CA GLU A 132 16.19 -22.47 -11.45
C GLU A 132 15.08 -21.56 -11.98
N GLN A 133 14.27 -22.05 -12.91
CA GLN A 133 13.08 -21.33 -13.40
C GLN A 133 11.98 -21.33 -12.34
N ARG A 134 12.12 -20.46 -11.34
CA ARG A 134 11.09 -20.14 -10.35
C ARG A 134 10.32 -18.90 -10.80
N ASP A 135 9.04 -18.84 -10.46
CA ASP A 135 8.17 -17.68 -10.71
C ASP A 135 7.89 -16.84 -9.46
N ARG A 136 8.22 -17.36 -8.27
CA ARG A 136 7.94 -16.74 -6.97
C ARG A 136 8.97 -17.11 -5.90
N VAL A 137 8.99 -16.32 -4.82
CA VAL A 137 9.75 -16.56 -3.59
C VAL A 137 8.86 -16.63 -2.36
N TYR A 138 9.24 -17.44 -1.39
CA TYR A 138 8.60 -17.52 -0.07
C TYR A 138 9.06 -16.37 0.83
N GLY A 139 8.64 -15.15 0.51
CA GLY A 139 8.85 -13.98 1.34
C GLY A 139 7.63 -13.08 1.34
N TRP A 140 7.46 -12.30 2.42
CA TRP A 140 6.27 -11.45 2.58
C TRP A 140 6.58 -10.14 3.32
N PRO A 141 6.20 -8.97 2.80
CA PRO A 141 6.29 -7.73 3.54
C PRO A 141 5.38 -7.78 4.77
N LEU A 142 5.90 -7.33 5.91
CA LEU A 142 5.16 -7.21 7.16
C LEU A 142 4.75 -5.75 7.35
N GLY A 143 3.46 -5.53 7.57
CA GLY A 143 2.91 -4.18 7.54
C GLY A 143 1.44 -4.10 7.90
N TYR A 144 0.97 -2.86 7.99
CA TYR A 144 -0.42 -2.48 8.17
C TYR A 144 -0.94 -1.82 6.91
N PHE A 145 -2.14 -2.20 6.50
CA PHE A 145 -2.90 -1.58 5.44
C PHE A 145 -4.03 -0.75 6.05
N VAL A 146 -4.06 0.54 5.71
CA VAL A 146 -5.10 1.47 6.12
C VAL A 146 -6.01 1.70 4.94
N SER A 147 -7.28 1.33 5.09
CA SER A 147 -8.30 1.45 4.05
C SER A 147 -9.38 2.44 4.48
N PRO A 148 -9.80 3.40 3.62
CA PRO A 148 -10.91 4.28 3.95
C PRO A 148 -12.23 3.49 4.06
N LEU A 149 -13.08 3.82 5.04
CA LEU A 149 -14.37 3.13 5.23
C LEU A 149 -15.40 3.47 4.15
N GLN A 150 -15.27 4.64 3.53
CA GLN A 150 -16.05 5.06 2.37
C GLN A 150 -15.09 5.38 1.23
N PRO A 151 -15.38 4.96 -0.01
CA PRO A 151 -14.62 5.47 -1.16
C PRO A 151 -14.67 7.01 -1.13
N PRO A 152 -13.58 7.71 -1.48
CA PRO A 152 -13.57 9.16 -1.44
C PRO A 152 -14.76 9.69 -2.22
N GLN A 153 -15.51 10.62 -1.62
CA GLN A 153 -16.64 11.24 -2.32
C GLN A 153 -16.13 11.89 -3.60
N GLU A 154 -16.66 11.46 -4.75
CA GLU A 154 -16.48 12.19 -5.99
C GLU A 154 -16.95 13.63 -5.76
N VAL A 155 -16.02 14.58 -5.86
CA VAL A 155 -16.36 16.00 -5.83
C VAL A 155 -17.12 16.29 -7.13
N LYS A 156 -18.45 16.13 -7.09
CA LYS A 156 -19.29 16.49 -8.23
C LYS A 156 -19.12 17.99 -8.46
N PRO A 157 -18.80 18.42 -9.70
CA PRO A 157 -18.72 19.84 -10.00
C PRO A 157 -20.04 20.51 -9.60
N PRO A 158 -20.01 21.73 -9.04
CA PRO A 158 -21.21 22.39 -8.57
C PRO A 158 -22.23 22.44 -9.69
N LYS A 159 -23.41 21.86 -9.45
CA LYS A 159 -24.54 21.93 -10.41
C LYS A 159 -24.80 23.40 -10.70
N MET A 160 -24.47 23.83 -11.91
CA MET A 160 -24.87 25.13 -12.44
C MET A 160 -26.38 25.23 -12.24
N ARG A 161 -26.82 26.06 -11.29
CA ARG A 161 -28.23 26.40 -11.14
C ARG A 161 -28.59 27.13 -12.43
N ARG A 162 -29.36 26.49 -13.31
CA ARG A 162 -30.07 27.19 -14.39
C ARG A 162 -30.89 28.27 -13.70
N PHE A 163 -30.42 29.51 -13.77
CA PHE A 163 -31.16 30.69 -13.36
C PHE A 163 -32.48 30.65 -14.12
N GLY A 164 -33.57 30.70 -13.38
CA GLY A 164 -34.91 30.52 -13.90
C GLY A 164 -35.30 31.62 -14.88
N GLU A 165 -35.48 31.25 -16.15
CA GLU A 165 -36.43 31.94 -17.01
C GLU A 165 -37.84 31.52 -16.58
N LYS A 166 -38.49 32.33 -15.75
CA LYS A 166 -39.95 32.47 -15.73
C LYS A 166 -40.39 33.67 -14.90
N ARG A 167 -40.76 34.75 -15.59
CA ARG A 167 -41.77 35.80 -15.29
C ARG A 167 -41.44 36.97 -16.22
N GLY A 168 -42.30 37.52 -17.07
CA GLY A 168 -43.72 37.35 -17.34
C GLY A 168 -44.11 38.48 -18.30
N GLY A 169 -45.03 38.23 -19.22
CA GLY A 169 -45.46 39.23 -20.20
C GLY A 169 -46.69 38.79 -20.97
N ARG A 170 -47.82 38.68 -20.26
CA ARG A 170 -49.15 38.54 -20.87
C ARG A 170 -49.78 39.94 -20.88
N ALA A 171 -49.80 40.60 -22.04
CA ALA A 171 -50.70 41.73 -22.30
C ALA A 171 -50.80 41.93 -23.82
N GLY A 172 -52.02 41.80 -24.38
CA GLY A 172 -52.26 42.08 -25.78
C GLY A 172 -53.50 41.40 -26.37
N ARG A 173 -54.68 41.60 -25.75
CA ARG A 173 -55.95 41.42 -26.49
C ARG A 173 -57.08 42.26 -25.89
N LYS A 174 -57.47 43.32 -26.62
CA LYS A 174 -58.81 43.92 -26.86
C LYS A 174 -58.57 45.34 -27.44
N GLU A 175 -58.79 45.57 -28.74
CA GLU A 175 -60.03 46.00 -29.42
C GLU A 175 -60.50 47.42 -29.06
N GLY A 176 -60.61 48.29 -30.08
CA GLY A 176 -61.48 49.47 -30.09
C GLY A 176 -60.90 50.77 -30.69
N GLU A 177 -60.87 50.89 -32.03
CA GLU A 177 -61.41 52.00 -32.85
C GLU A 177 -61.20 51.71 -34.34
#